data_AF-A0A841Z2W5-F1
#
_entry.id   AF-A0A841Z2W5-F1
#
_cell.length_a   1.000
_cell.length_b   1.000
_cell.length_c   1.000
_cell.angle_alpha   90.00
_cell.angle_beta   90.00
_cell.angle_gamma   90.00
#
_symmetry.space_group_name_H-M   'P 1'
#
loop_
_entity.id
_entity.type
_entity.pdbx_description
1 polymer ?
#
loop_
_entity_poly.entity_id
_entity_poly.type
_entity_poly.pdbx_seq_one_letter_code
_entity_poly.pdbx_strand_id
1 'polypeptide(L)'
;MSKKIQLPSGRLAEHAKEIGSSANDISFNLQPTMSYSTSSARQLVQSSMDAAHMIQAMPEAFNKDVQNLKNVEQAFVTSEKAMADMWSKALHLDK
;
A
#
# COMPACT_ATOMS: atom_id res chain seq x y z
N MET A 1 24.97 7.16 -24.82
CA MET A 1 24.48 6.79 -23.48
C MET A 1 22.98 6.53 -23.57
N SER A 2 22.57 5.26 -23.63
CA SER A 2 21.15 4.90 -23.70
C SER A 2 20.48 5.36 -22.40
N LYS A 3 19.53 6.29 -22.49
CA LYS A 3 18.68 6.65 -21.35
C LYS A 3 18.00 5.35 -20.95
N LYS A 4 18.43 4.74 -19.83
CA LYS A 4 17.71 3.63 -19.22
C LYS A 4 16.26 4.08 -19.14
N ILE A 5 15.38 3.40 -19.86
CA ILE A 5 13.93 3.60 -19.73
C ILE A 5 13.67 3.30 -18.26
N GLN A 6 13.51 4.36 -17.47
CA GLN A 6 13.23 4.23 -16.06
C GLN A 6 11.76 3.85 -16.01
N LEU A 7 11.54 2.55 -15.87
CA LEU A 7 10.24 1.94 -15.99
C LEU A 7 9.28 2.55 -14.95
N PRO A 8 7.99 2.76 -15.29
CA PRO A 8 6.99 3.27 -14.35
C PRO A 8 6.89 2.43 -13.06
N SER A 9 7.30 1.17 -13.13
CA SER A 9 7.37 0.22 -12.01
C SER A 9 8.16 0.77 -10.82
N GLY A 10 9.33 1.38 -11.07
CA GLY A 10 10.19 1.90 -9.99
C GLY A 10 9.52 2.99 -9.12
N ARG A 11 8.54 3.72 -9.66
CA ARG A 11 7.80 4.75 -8.91
C ARG A 11 6.75 4.14 -7.98
N LEU A 12 6.14 3.00 -8.37
CA LEU A 12 5.14 2.33 -7.54
C LEU A 12 5.77 1.66 -6.32
N ALA A 13 6.93 1.01 -6.47
CA ALA A 13 7.70 0.46 -5.35
C ALA A 13 8.08 1.53 -4.33
N GLU A 14 8.52 2.69 -4.82
CA GLU A 14 8.96 3.82 -4.00
C GLU A 14 7.79 4.40 -3.20
N HIS A 15 6.66 4.69 -3.85
CA HIS A 15 5.46 5.17 -3.17
C HIS A 15 4.87 4.13 -2.21
N ALA A 16 4.90 2.84 -2.58
CA ALA A 16 4.43 1.77 -1.70
C ALA A 16 5.33 1.64 -0.44
N LYS A 17 6.63 1.91 -0.56
CA LYS A 17 7.55 1.95 0.58
C LYS A 17 7.28 3.15 1.50
N GLU A 18 7.01 4.33 0.93
CA GLU A 18 6.64 5.53 1.70
C GLU A 18 5.32 5.35 2.47
N ILE A 19 4.31 4.76 1.82
CA ILE A 19 3.01 4.44 2.42
C ILE A 19 3.19 3.43 3.56
N GLY A 20 3.91 2.34 3.32
CA GLY A 20 4.15 1.31 4.34
C GLY A 20 4.94 1.84 5.54
N SER A 21 5.92 2.72 5.32
CA SER A 21 6.68 3.36 6.40
C SER A 21 5.76 4.25 7.24
N SER A 22 4.97 5.10 6.59
CA SER A 22 4.05 6.02 7.28
C SER A 22 2.94 5.28 8.02
N ALA A 23 2.47 4.15 7.49
CA ALA A 23 1.44 3.32 8.10
C ALA A 23 1.90 2.69 9.42
N ASN A 24 3.18 2.30 9.53
CA ASN A 24 3.74 1.72 10.76
C ASN A 24 3.90 2.76 11.88
N ASP A 25 3.96 4.05 11.53
CA ASP A 25 4.03 5.15 12.50
C ASP A 25 2.65 5.52 13.08
N ILE A 26 1.56 5.04 12.47
CA ILE A 26 0.20 5.25 12.97
C ILE A 26 -0.05 4.26 14.13
N SER A 27 0.09 4.76 15.35
CA SER A 27 -0.21 4.06 16.59
C SER A 27 -1.20 4.88 17.42
N PHE A 28 -2.33 4.28 17.79
CA PHE A 28 -3.32 4.92 18.64
C PHE A 28 -3.82 3.94 19.71
N ASN A 29 -3.49 4.26 20.97
CA ASN A 29 -3.89 3.48 22.14
C ASN A 29 -4.85 4.30 23.00
N LEU A 30 -6.14 3.97 22.93
CA LEU A 30 -7.13 4.46 23.88
C LEU A 30 -7.34 3.41 24.99
N GLN A 31 -7.14 3.82 26.24
CA GLN A 31 -7.51 3.05 27.43
C GLN A 31 -8.41 3.92 28.32
N PRO A 32 -9.71 4.04 28.02
CA PRO A 32 -10.62 4.78 28.88
C PRO A 32 -10.89 3.99 30.16
N THR A 33 -10.37 4.48 31.29
CA THR A 33 -10.52 3.87 32.63
C THR A 33 -11.73 4.40 33.42
N MET A 34 -12.61 5.19 32.79
CA MET A 34 -13.70 5.88 33.49
C MET A 34 -15.08 5.26 33.18
N SER A 35 -15.84 4.95 34.23
CA SER A 35 -17.25 4.53 34.14
C SER A 35 -18.16 5.77 34.16
N TYR A 36 -18.73 6.13 33.01
CA TYR A 36 -19.57 7.33 32.90
C TYR A 36 -21.05 7.02 33.22
N SER A 37 -21.66 7.85 34.06
CA SER A 37 -23.03 7.69 34.56
C SER A 37 -24.11 8.25 33.62
N THR A 38 -23.78 9.18 32.73
CA THR A 38 -24.72 9.82 31.78
C THR A 38 -24.64 9.23 30.38
N SER A 39 -25.77 9.13 29.66
CA SER A 39 -25.80 8.50 28.33
C SER A 39 -24.95 9.22 27.28
N SER A 40 -24.87 10.56 27.31
CA SER A 40 -24.07 11.36 26.38
C SER A 40 -22.56 11.09 26.52
N ALA A 41 -22.06 11.00 27.76
CA ALA A 41 -20.67 10.66 28.02
C ALA A 41 -20.32 9.22 27.58
N ARG A 42 -21.24 8.26 27.73
CA ARG A 42 -21.07 6.90 27.19
C ARG A 42 -21.01 6.89 25.66
N GLN A 43 -21.88 7.67 24.99
CA GLN A 43 -21.86 7.80 23.54
C GLN A 43 -20.54 8.39 23.03
N LEU A 44 -20.02 9.43 23.68
CA LEU A 44 -18.72 10.01 23.36
C LEU A 44 -17.57 9.00 23.48
N VAL A 45 -17.55 8.20 24.55
CA VAL A 45 -16.56 7.13 24.71
C VAL A 45 -16.69 6.07 23.62
N GLN A 46 -17.92 5.64 23.31
CA GLN A 46 -18.15 4.67 22.26
C GLN A 46 -17.67 5.20 20.90
N SER A 47 -18.04 6.43 20.53
CA SER A 47 -17.56 7.05 19.29
C SER A 47 -16.04 7.21 19.26
N SER A 48 -15.42 7.50 20.41
CA SER A 48 -13.95 7.58 20.52
C SER A 48 -13.29 6.21 20.36
N MET A 49 -13.89 5.16 20.93
CA MET A 49 -13.43 3.77 20.77
C MET A 49 -13.58 3.31 19.32
N ASP A 50 -14.71 3.59 18.67
CA ASP A 50 -14.95 3.26 17.26
C ASP A 50 -13.91 3.95 16.37
N ALA A 51 -13.64 5.24 16.60
CA ALA A 51 -12.58 5.97 15.90
C ALA A 51 -11.19 5.35 16.19
N ALA A 52 -10.91 4.95 17.42
CA ALA A 52 -9.68 4.24 17.78
C ALA A 52 -9.52 2.96 16.97
N HIS A 53 -10.55 2.14 16.92
CA HIS A 53 -10.55 0.88 16.18
C HIS A 53 -10.33 1.10 14.68
N MET A 54 -10.96 2.14 14.10
CA MET A 54 -10.71 2.53 12.71
C MET A 54 -9.25 2.93 12.49
N ILE A 55 -8.67 3.74 13.37
CA ILE A 55 -7.27 4.18 13.27
C ILE A 55 -6.31 3.00 13.45
N GLN A 56 -6.63 2.05 14.35
CA GLN A 56 -5.83 0.84 14.55
C GLN A 56 -5.87 -0.12 13.36
N ALA A 57 -6.98 -0.16 12.61
CA ALA A 57 -7.12 -0.98 11.41
C ALA A 57 -6.49 -0.36 10.16
N MET A 58 -6.25 0.96 10.15
CA MET A 58 -5.66 1.67 9.00
C MET A 58 -4.29 1.11 8.57
N PRO A 59 -3.32 0.84 9.47
CA PRO A 59 -2.03 0.28 9.08
C PRO A 59 -2.13 -1.04 8.31
N GLU A 60 -3.06 -1.92 8.71
CA GLU A 60 -3.27 -3.20 8.03
C GLU A 60 -3.83 -3.01 6.62
N ALA A 61 -4.81 -2.10 6.46
CA ALA A 61 -5.35 -1.73 5.16
C ALA A 61 -4.28 -1.13 4.23
N PHE A 62 -3.46 -0.21 4.73
CA PHE A 62 -2.36 0.38 3.95
C PHE A 62 -1.31 -0.66 3.58
N ASN A 63 -0.93 -1.54 4.50
CA ASN A 63 0.02 -2.62 4.21
C ASN A 63 -0.49 -3.57 3.12
N LYS A 64 -1.80 -3.86 3.11
CA LYS A 64 -2.43 -4.66 2.05
C LYS A 64 -2.35 -3.95 0.70
N ASP A 65 -2.64 -2.66 0.65
CA ASP A 65 -2.56 -1.87 -0.60
C ASP A 65 -1.13 -1.79 -1.13
N VAL A 66 -0.15 -1.64 -0.24
CA VAL A 66 1.29 -1.69 -0.58
C VAL A 66 1.66 -3.03 -1.25
N GLN A 67 1.14 -4.15 -0.75
CA GLN A 67 1.38 -5.46 -1.38
C GLN A 67 0.69 -5.58 -2.74
N ASN A 68 -0.53 -5.06 -2.87
CA ASN A 68 -1.24 -5.04 -4.15
C ASN A 68 -0.45 -4.25 -5.21
N LEU A 69 0.09 -3.08 -4.85
CA LEU A 69 0.91 -2.26 -5.75
C LEU A 69 2.18 -3.01 -6.20
N LYS A 70 2.86 -3.71 -5.29
CA LYS A 70 4.03 -4.54 -5.63
C LYS A 70 3.66 -5.69 -6.57
N ASN A 71 2.51 -6.32 -6.37
CA ASN A 71 2.05 -7.41 -7.24
C ASN A 71 1.75 -6.89 -8.66
N VAL A 72 1.11 -5.73 -8.77
CA VAL A 72 0.85 -5.07 -10.05
C VAL A 72 2.16 -4.74 -10.75
N GLU A 73 3.12 -4.19 -10.02
CA GLU A 73 4.46 -3.89 -10.55
C GLU A 73 5.15 -5.14 -11.13
N GLN A 74 5.12 -6.24 -10.38
CA GLN A 74 5.69 -7.51 -10.82
C GLN A 74 5.04 -8.04 -12.10
N ALA A 75 3.71 -7.88 -12.22
CA ALA A 75 2.96 -8.25 -13.42
C ALA A 75 3.35 -7.38 -14.64
N PHE A 76 3.52 -6.08 -14.43
CA PHE A 76 4.01 -5.17 -15.48
C PHE A 76 5.41 -5.57 -15.97
N VAL A 77 6.36 -5.76 -15.07
CA VAL A 77 7.74 -6.15 -15.42
C VAL A 77 7.78 -7.49 -16.17
N THR A 78 6.92 -8.44 -15.77
CA THR A 78 6.81 -9.75 -16.44
C THR A 78 6.26 -9.59 -17.86
N SER A 79 5.24 -8.75 -18.03
CA SER A 79 4.63 -8.49 -19.34
C SER A 79 5.62 -7.79 -20.28
N GLU A 80 6.40 -6.83 -19.77
CA GLU A 80 7.43 -6.14 -20.54
C GLU A 80 8.54 -7.08 -21.00
N LYS A 81 9.01 -7.99 -20.13
CA LYS A 81 10.00 -9.01 -20.51
C LYS A 81 9.47 -9.92 -21.61
N ALA A 82 8.22 -10.38 -21.49
CA ALA A 82 7.59 -11.21 -22.52
C ALA A 82 7.50 -10.47 -23.88
N MET A 83 7.12 -9.20 -23.87
CA MET A 83 7.09 -8.38 -25.09
C MET A 83 8.49 -8.20 -25.70
N ALA A 84 9.50 -7.91 -24.88
CA ALA A 84 10.88 -7.78 -25.33
C ALA A 84 11.42 -9.08 -25.95
N ASP A 85 11.11 -10.23 -25.35
CA ASP A 85 11.49 -11.55 -25.86
C ASP A 85 10.80 -11.87 -27.19
N MET A 86 9.49 -11.55 -27.32
CA MET A 86 8.75 -11.71 -28.57
C MET A 86 9.33 -10.84 -29.69
N TRP A 87 9.62 -9.57 -29.42
CA TRP A 87 10.25 -8.67 -30.39
C TRP A 87 11.66 -9.12 -30.78
N SER A 88 12.48 -9.56 -29.82
CA SER A 88 13.80 -10.10 -30.12
C SER A 88 13.71 -11.31 -31.07
N LYS A 89 12.81 -12.26 -30.78
CA LYS A 89 12.60 -13.42 -31.66
C LYS A 89 12.12 -13.02 -33.06
N ALA A 90 11.17 -12.09 -33.16
CA ALA A 90 10.67 -11.61 -34.44
C ALA A 90 11.77 -10.94 -35.28
N LEU A 91 12.64 -10.13 -34.67
CA LEU A 91 13.78 -9.48 -35.34
C LEU A 91 14.88 -10.46 -35.79
N HIS A 92 15.01 -11.62 -35.14
CA HIS A 92 15.98 -12.65 -35.52
C HIS A 92 15.42 -13.68 -36.53
N LEU A 93 14.10 -13.73 -36.73
CA LEU A 93 13.44 -14.56 -37.75
C LEU A 93 13.46 -13.94 -39.16
N ASP A 94 13.86 -12.65 -39.27
CA ASP A 94 13.89 -11.89 -40.52
C ASP A 94 15.29 -11.84 -41.18
N LYS A 95 16.15 -12.82 -40.87
CA LYS A 95 17.47 -13.06 -41.49
C LYS A 95 17.55 -14.47 -42.05
#